data_AF-A0A951B6B3-F1
#
_entry.id   AF-A0A951B6B3-F1
#
_cell.length_a   1.000
_cell.length_b   1.000
_cell.length_c   1.000
_cell.angle_alpha   90.00
_cell.angle_beta   90.00
_cell.angle_gamma   90.00
#
_symmetry.space_group_name_H-M   'P 1'
#
loop_
_entity.id
_entity.type
_entity.pdbx_description
1 polymer ?
#
loop_
_entity_poly.entity_id
_entity_poly.type
_entity_poly.pdbx_seq_one_letter_code
_entity_poly.pdbx_strand_id
1 'polypeptide(L)'
;MHFNVDAMPPERFAQWVDSTRSAGPVLDSKSYTDLAKPSAAVTPFTYHSVAPGLFDSIRMASMQSDDALCRRYPTSMRAEK
;
A
#
# COMPACT_ATOMS: atom_id res chain seq x y z
N MET A 1 10.22 7.42 -9.21
CA MET A 1 8.98 7.52 -8.45
C MET A 1 8.41 8.91 -8.65
N HIS A 2 7.68 9.14 -9.75
CA HIS A 2 7.06 10.42 -10.06
C HIS A 2 5.59 10.16 -10.41
N PHE A 3 4.70 11.02 -9.94
CA PHE A 3 3.28 11.00 -10.31
C PHE A 3 2.80 12.44 -10.49
N ASN A 4 1.84 12.61 -11.40
CA ASN A 4 1.20 13.90 -11.63
C ASN A 4 0.05 14.09 -10.65
N VAL A 5 -0.21 15.35 -10.27
CA VAL A 5 -1.30 15.73 -9.38
C VAL A 5 -2.12 16.82 -10.08
N ASP A 6 -3.39 16.53 -10.28
CA ASP A 6 -4.33 17.46 -10.91
C ASP A 6 -5.26 18.07 -9.85
N ALA A 7 -5.23 19.40 -9.71
CA ALA A 7 -6.21 20.13 -8.90
C ALA A 7 -7.42 20.47 -9.77
N MET A 8 -8.61 20.02 -9.35
CA MET A 8 -9.85 20.20 -10.12
C MET A 8 -11.00 20.71 -9.25
N PRO A 9 -12.02 21.39 -9.84
CA PRO A 9 -13.20 21.81 -9.11
C PRO A 9 -13.95 20.63 -8.45
N PRO A 10 -14.68 20.86 -7.34
CA PRO A 10 -15.36 19.81 -6.59
C PRO A 10 -16.30 18.93 -7.43
N GLU A 11 -17.01 19.53 -8.39
CA GLU A 11 -17.98 18.83 -9.23
C GLU A 11 -17.29 17.84 -10.17
N ARG A 12 -16.13 18.24 -10.73
CA ARG A 12 -15.30 17.38 -11.58
C ARG A 12 -14.68 16.24 -10.77
N PHE A 13 -14.26 16.52 -9.55
CA PHE A 13 -13.74 15.50 -8.65
C PHE A 13 -14.82 14.47 -8.30
N ALA A 14 -16.03 14.91 -7.98
CA ALA A 14 -17.16 14.01 -7.68
C ALA A 14 -17.47 13.08 -8.87
N GLN A 15 -17.53 13.63 -10.10
CA GLN A 15 -17.72 12.83 -11.31
C GLN A 15 -16.62 11.79 -11.53
N TRP A 16 -15.37 12.16 -11.26
CA TRP A 16 -14.24 11.23 -11.34
C TRP A 16 -14.33 10.10 -10.30
N VAL A 17 -14.75 10.42 -9.07
CA VAL A 17 -14.97 9.42 -8.02
C VAL A 17 -16.07 8.43 -8.43
N ASP A 18 -17.22 8.93 -8.92
CA ASP A 18 -18.35 8.08 -9.32
C ASP A 18 -17.96 7.15 -10.48
N SER A 19 -17.28 7.68 -11.49
CA SER A 19 -16.75 6.89 -12.61
C SER A 19 -15.78 5.82 -12.14
N THR A 20 -14.84 6.18 -11.26
CA THR A 20 -13.84 5.25 -10.71
C THR A 20 -14.47 4.13 -9.90
N ARG A 21 -15.55 4.42 -9.15
CA ARG A 21 -16.26 3.41 -8.34
C ARG A 21 -17.11 2.46 -9.16
N SER A 22 -17.43 2.82 -10.41
CA SER A 22 -18.30 2.00 -11.28
C SER A 22 -17.58 0.79 -11.89
N ALA A 23 -16.25 0.80 -11.96
CA ALA A 23 -15.48 -0.21 -12.67
C ALA A 23 -14.06 -0.40 -12.11
N GLY A 24 -13.52 -1.59 -12.27
CA GLY A 24 -12.15 -1.93 -11.89
C GLY A 24 -12.08 -3.03 -10.83
N PRO A 25 -10.86 -3.38 -10.37
CA PRO A 25 -10.65 -4.37 -9.31
C PRO A 25 -10.80 -3.77 -7.90
N VAL A 26 -11.13 -4.61 -6.93
CA VAL A 26 -11.05 -4.28 -5.50
C VAL A 26 -9.58 -4.31 -5.07
N LEU A 27 -9.15 -3.33 -4.28
CA LEU A 27 -7.87 -3.40 -3.58
C LEU A 27 -8.05 -4.10 -2.23
N ASP A 28 -7.66 -5.37 -2.17
CA ASP A 28 -7.66 -6.25 -1.01
C ASP A 28 -6.25 -6.74 -0.66
N SER A 29 -6.10 -7.60 0.35
CA SER A 29 -4.78 -8.09 0.77
C SER A 29 -4.04 -8.85 -0.33
N LYS A 30 -4.75 -9.58 -1.20
CA LYS A 30 -4.14 -10.36 -2.29
C LYS A 30 -3.65 -9.44 -3.40
N SER A 31 -4.51 -8.59 -3.91
CA SER A 31 -4.19 -7.61 -4.95
C SER A 31 -3.15 -6.60 -4.49
N TYR A 32 -3.15 -6.21 -3.20
CA TYR A 32 -2.06 -5.41 -2.63
C TYR A 32 -0.73 -6.17 -2.64
N THR A 33 -0.71 -7.45 -2.27
CA THR A 33 0.51 -8.28 -2.34
C THR A 33 1.05 -8.35 -3.78
N ASP A 34 0.16 -8.45 -4.76
CA ASP A 34 0.54 -8.43 -6.17
C ASP A 34 1.05 -7.05 -6.61
N LEU A 35 0.42 -5.96 -6.17
CA LEU A 35 0.81 -4.57 -6.45
C LEU A 35 2.16 -4.19 -5.82
N ALA A 36 2.45 -4.71 -4.63
CA ALA A 36 3.65 -4.39 -3.86
C ALA A 36 4.93 -5.06 -4.41
N LYS A 37 4.81 -5.96 -5.40
CA LYS A 37 5.97 -6.55 -6.07
C LYS A 37 6.81 -5.45 -6.73
N PRO A 38 8.16 -5.54 -6.66
CA PRO A 38 9.03 -4.57 -7.33
C PRO A 38 8.66 -4.40 -8.80
N SER A 39 8.40 -3.17 -9.21
CA SER A 39 8.00 -2.82 -10.57
C SER A 39 8.58 -1.47 -10.96
N ALA A 40 8.55 -1.16 -12.25
CA ALA A 40 9.05 0.09 -12.80
C ALA A 40 8.13 0.58 -13.93
N ALA A 41 7.90 1.89 -13.98
CA ALA A 41 7.13 2.56 -15.05
C ALA A 41 5.73 1.97 -15.33
N VAL A 42 5.04 1.51 -14.28
CA VAL A 42 3.64 1.04 -14.38
C VAL A 42 2.74 2.21 -14.73
N THR A 43 1.89 2.05 -15.75
CA THR A 43 0.91 3.08 -16.14
C THR A 43 -0.12 3.30 -15.04
N PRO A 44 -0.53 4.55 -14.75
CA PRO A 44 -1.55 4.80 -13.73
C PRO A 44 -2.86 4.06 -14.02
N PHE A 45 -3.46 3.48 -12.99
CA PHE A 45 -4.76 2.83 -13.03
C PHE A 45 -5.46 2.98 -11.68
N THR A 46 -6.76 2.65 -11.62
CA THR A 46 -7.59 2.83 -10.43
C THR A 46 -8.14 1.50 -9.90
N TYR A 47 -8.45 1.49 -8.60
CA TYR A 47 -9.24 0.46 -7.93
C TYR A 47 -10.61 1.06 -7.57
N HIS A 48 -11.69 0.32 -7.78
CA HIS A 48 -13.03 0.85 -7.56
C HIS A 48 -13.43 0.86 -6.07
N SER A 49 -12.77 0.04 -5.26
CA SER A 49 -12.98 -0.04 -3.81
C SER A 49 -11.75 -0.57 -3.10
N VAL A 50 -11.71 -0.40 -1.78
CA VAL A 50 -10.63 -0.85 -0.90
C VAL A 50 -11.23 -1.71 0.21
N ALA A 51 -10.62 -2.86 0.48
CA ALA A 51 -11.04 -3.73 1.57
C ALA A 51 -10.94 -2.99 2.93
N PRO A 52 -11.95 -3.10 3.81
CA PRO A 52 -11.91 -2.50 5.13
C PRO A 52 -10.67 -2.97 5.92
N GLY A 53 -10.00 -2.05 6.61
CA GLY A 53 -8.83 -2.35 7.44
C GLY A 53 -7.55 -2.71 6.67
N LEU A 54 -7.54 -2.61 5.33
CA LEU A 54 -6.35 -2.93 4.53
C LEU A 54 -5.14 -2.10 4.97
N PHE A 55 -5.33 -0.79 5.18
CA PHE A 55 -4.25 0.09 5.63
C PHE A 55 -3.63 -0.36 6.96
N ASP A 56 -4.47 -0.70 7.95
CA ASP A 56 -4.01 -1.20 9.24
C ASP A 56 -3.26 -2.52 9.09
N SER A 57 -3.75 -3.41 8.23
CA SER A 57 -3.08 -4.70 7.98
C SER A 57 -1.67 -4.53 7.38
N ILE A 58 -1.50 -3.55 6.47
CA ILE A 58 -0.21 -3.23 5.86
C ILE A 58 0.74 -2.67 6.92
N ARG A 59 0.26 -1.72 7.73
CA ARG A 59 1.03 -1.14 8.83
C ARG A 59 1.47 -2.21 9.84
N MET A 60 0.60 -3.13 10.21
CA MET A 60 0.94 -4.19 11.17
C MET A 60 1.94 -5.19 10.58
N ALA A 61 1.84 -5.50 9.29
CA ALA A 61 2.80 -6.39 8.61
C ALA A 61 4.22 -5.82 8.57
N SER A 62 4.38 -4.49 8.41
CA SER A 62 5.71 -3.87 8.47
C SER A 62 6.31 -3.96 9.89
N MET A 63 5.50 -3.71 10.93
CA MET A 63 5.95 -3.83 12.32
C MET A 63 6.35 -5.27 12.68
N GLN A 64 5.64 -6.28 12.17
CA GLN A 64 6.02 -7.69 12.37
C GLN A 64 7.30 -8.06 11.63
N SER A 65 7.56 -7.46 10.47
CA SER A 65 8.79 -7.68 9.72
C SER A 65 9.99 -7.10 10.47
N ASP A 66 9.83 -5.93 11.09
CA ASP A 66 10.85 -5.30 11.94
C ASP A 66 11.08 -6.10 13.24
N ASP A 67 10.01 -6.55 13.92
CA ASP A 67 10.13 -7.41 15.12
C ASP A 67 10.78 -8.76 14.79
N ALA A 68 10.43 -9.37 13.64
CA ALA A 68 11.06 -10.60 13.17
C ALA A 68 12.54 -10.39 12.82
N LEU A 69 12.91 -9.24 12.26
CA LEU A 69 14.30 -8.85 12.06
C LEU A 69 15.02 -8.69 13.40
N CYS A 70 14.43 -7.98 14.38
CA CYS A 70 14.98 -7.85 15.73
C CYS A 70 15.13 -9.21 16.44
N ARG A 71 14.16 -10.12 16.33
CA ARG A 71 14.26 -11.48 16.89
C ARG A 71 15.34 -12.33 16.22
N ARG A 72 15.61 -12.10 14.93
CA ARG A 72 16.67 -12.82 14.19
C ARG A 72 18.06 -12.26 14.41
N TYR A 73 18.19 -11.06 14.96
CA TYR A 73 19.44 -10.52 15.49
C TYR A 73 19.34 -10.39 17.03
N PRO A 74 19.43 -11.48 17.80
CA PRO A 74 19.57 -11.35 19.24
C PRO A 74 20.80 -10.48 19.50
N THR A 75 20.67 -9.53 20.43
CA THR A 75 21.72 -8.63 20.88
C THR A 75 22.90 -9.43 21.44
N SER A 76 23.75 -9.97 20.56
CA SER A 76 24.99 -10.67 20.88
C SER A 76 26.14 -9.69 20.75
N MET A 77 26.23 -8.75 21.70
CA MET A 77 27.49 -8.09 22.05
C MET A 77 27.49 -7.76 23.54
N ARG A 78 27.48 -8.79 24.38
CA ARG A 78 28.02 -8.67 25.75
C ARG A 78 28.50 -10.03 26.27
N ALA A 79 29.72 -10.38 25.89
CA ALA A 79 30.64 -11.13 26.73
C ALA A 79 31.91 -10.25 26.74
N GLU A 80 32.17 -9.44 27.76
CA GLU A 80 32.95 -9.85 28.95
C GLU A 80 33.97 -10.94 28.61
N LYS A 81 35.21 -10.56 28.27
CA LYS A 81 36.33 -10.37 29.20
C LYS A 81 37.57 -9.87 28.47
#